data_AF-A0A1E7FCH1-F1
#
_entry.id   AF-A0A1E7FCH1-F1
#
_cell.length_a   1.000
_cell.length_b   1.000
_cell.length_c   1.000
_cell.angle_alpha   90.00
_cell.angle_beta   90.00
_cell.angle_gamma   90.00
#
_symmetry.space_group_name_H-M   'P 1'
#
loop_
_entity.id
_entity.type
_entity.pdbx_description
1 polymer ?
#
loop_
_entity_poly.entity_id
_entity_poly.type
_entity_poly.pdbx_seq_one_letter_code
_entity_poly.pdbx_strand_id
1 'polypeptide(L)'
;MWNSFGYVAQAVGLETTLASKSAFLCSMAVVIVPLLDWIAGKKLIPRQWIGAMVALVGVAFLELGGASVSVSAGVSDTGVAVSGFSALTSEITPGDLLSMVQPFAFGLGFWRMEKAMNLYPEEAPRMTAAQLMAVFISSLMYGLYTLDVFDSTSLAGLQSSIATIETSFPWKEWFTDPSILFSLFWTGCITTALTIYMETLALETLSASETTLIFSTEPLWGTAVAVALMGEQVGMNAAVGGSLILAACLYSNLGIDGLQSMLKQGIDSIKEKGQSINPS
;
A
#
# COMPACT_ATOMS: atom_id res chain seq x y z
N MET A 1 10.64 -11.55 -4.58
CA MET A 1 11.92 -11.31 -3.88
C MET A 1 12.08 -9.84 -3.48
N TRP A 2 12.04 -8.86 -4.40
CA TRP A 2 12.17 -7.45 -4.01
C TRP A 2 11.10 -6.97 -3.02
N ASN A 3 9.83 -7.31 -3.26
CA ASN A 3 8.76 -6.95 -2.33
C ASN A 3 8.96 -7.60 -0.95
N SER A 4 9.44 -8.85 -0.90
CA SER A 4 9.76 -9.53 0.37
C SER A 4 10.83 -8.76 1.18
N PHE A 5 11.89 -8.27 0.52
CA PHE A 5 12.91 -7.46 1.18
C PHE A 5 12.35 -6.14 1.72
N GLY A 6 11.48 -5.48 0.95
CA GLY A 6 10.79 -4.25 1.38
C GLY A 6 9.97 -4.48 2.66
N TYR A 7 9.08 -5.47 2.63
CA TYR A 7 8.22 -5.80 3.78
C TYR A 7 9.02 -6.19 5.03
N VAL A 8 10.11 -6.95 4.88
CA VAL A 8 10.98 -7.30 6.02
C VAL A 8 11.67 -6.04 6.58
N ALA A 9 12.20 -5.17 5.71
CA ALA A 9 12.83 -3.93 6.14
C ALA A 9 11.84 -3.01 6.87
N GLN A 10 10.58 -2.95 6.41
CA GLN A 10 9.52 -2.20 7.07
C GLN A 10 9.12 -2.84 8.42
N ALA A 11 8.95 -4.15 8.48
CA ALA A 11 8.59 -4.85 9.72
C ALA A 11 9.63 -4.60 10.81
N VAL A 12 10.92 -4.69 10.48
CA VAL A 12 12.03 -4.38 11.40
C VAL A 12 12.09 -2.87 11.70
N GLY A 13 11.82 -2.02 10.70
CA GLY A 13 11.81 -0.57 10.89
C GLY A 13 10.79 -0.10 11.91
N LEU A 14 9.59 -0.70 11.91
CA LEU A 14 8.48 -0.40 12.82
C LEU A 14 8.79 -0.64 14.30
N GLU A 15 9.82 -1.41 14.63
CA GLU A 15 10.26 -1.55 16.04
C GLU A 15 10.82 -0.24 16.60
N THR A 16 11.29 0.66 15.73
CA THR A 16 11.96 1.91 16.14
C THR A 16 11.38 3.17 15.48
N THR A 17 10.43 3.04 14.56
CA THR A 17 9.73 4.18 13.93
C THR A 17 8.22 4.12 14.14
N LEU A 18 7.56 5.27 13.98
CA LEU A 18 6.11 5.38 14.03
C LEU A 18 5.46 4.75 12.79
N ALA A 19 4.32 4.07 12.98
CA ALA A 19 3.58 3.45 11.89
C ALA A 19 3.18 4.44 10.79
N SER A 20 2.69 5.63 11.17
CA SER A 20 2.33 6.71 10.22
C SER A 20 3.54 7.25 9.45
N LYS A 21 4.70 7.36 10.11
CA LYS A 21 5.96 7.78 9.47
C LYS A 21 6.44 6.71 8.48
N SER A 22 6.38 5.43 8.85
CA SER A 22 6.73 4.31 7.96
C SER A 22 5.77 4.18 6.77
N ALA A 23 4.46 4.34 6.98
CA ALA A 23 3.45 4.34 5.92
C ALA A 23 3.68 5.48 4.92
N PHE A 24 3.97 6.69 5.42
CA PHE A 24 4.37 7.80 4.56
C PHE A 24 5.65 7.50 3.78
N LEU A 25 6.69 6.95 4.43
CA LEU A 25 7.92 6.55 3.74
C LEU A 25 7.64 5.53 2.64
N CYS A 26 6.79 4.51 2.89
CA CYS A 26 6.36 3.55 1.87
C CYS A 26 5.75 4.25 0.64
N SER A 27 4.88 5.24 0.87
CA SER A 27 4.21 5.98 -0.20
C SER A 27 5.16 6.73 -1.13
N MET A 28 6.41 6.98 -0.72
CA MET A 28 7.43 7.56 -1.60
C MET A 28 7.68 6.70 -2.86
N ALA A 29 7.29 5.43 -2.88
CA ALA A 29 7.29 4.60 -4.08
C ALA A 29 6.60 5.29 -5.26
N VAL A 30 5.56 6.11 -5.02
CA VAL A 30 4.84 6.88 -6.04
C VAL A 30 5.72 7.87 -6.81
N VAL A 31 6.81 8.34 -6.20
CA VAL A 31 7.80 9.24 -6.84
C VAL A 31 9.01 8.47 -7.33
N ILE A 32 9.44 7.44 -6.60
CA ILE A 32 10.57 6.61 -6.98
C ILE A 32 10.30 5.86 -8.30
N VAL A 33 9.08 5.37 -8.52
CA VAL A 33 8.76 4.62 -9.74
C VAL A 33 8.88 5.48 -11.00
N PRO A 34 8.26 6.67 -11.10
CA PRO A 34 8.54 7.60 -12.19
C PRO A 34 10.03 7.93 -12.34
N LEU A 35 10.73 8.18 -11.24
CA LEU A 35 12.16 8.47 -11.29
C LEU A 35 12.95 7.31 -11.95
N LEU A 36 12.64 6.06 -11.61
CA LEU A 36 13.23 4.87 -12.22
C LEU A 36 12.89 4.76 -13.71
N ASP A 37 11.64 5.05 -14.10
CA ASP A 37 11.22 5.10 -15.51
C ASP A 37 12.00 6.14 -16.31
N TRP A 38 12.22 7.32 -15.74
CA TRP A 38 13.03 8.37 -16.35
C TRP A 38 14.49 7.96 -16.52
N ILE A 39 15.12 7.41 -15.48
CA ILE A 39 16.50 6.91 -15.52
C ILE A 39 16.66 5.78 -16.55
N ALA A 40 15.62 4.94 -16.72
CA ALA A 40 15.59 3.89 -17.71
C ALA A 40 15.39 4.39 -19.15
N GLY A 41 15.25 5.70 -19.36
CA GLY A 41 15.11 6.33 -20.68
C GLY A 41 13.68 6.37 -21.21
N LYS A 42 12.66 6.05 -20.38
CA LYS A 42 11.27 6.26 -20.78
C LYS A 42 10.96 7.75 -20.78
N LYS A 43 10.18 8.20 -21.78
CA LYS A 43 9.68 9.58 -21.82
C LYS A 43 8.58 9.72 -20.79
N LEU A 44 8.91 10.26 -19.62
CA LEU A 44 7.90 10.67 -18.66
C LEU A 44 7.12 11.87 -19.19
N ILE A 45 5.80 11.79 -19.07
CA ILE A 45 4.94 12.94 -19.32
C ILE A 45 5.10 13.87 -18.11
N PRO A 46 5.39 15.18 -18.29
CA PRO A 46 5.55 16.12 -17.17
C PRO A 46 4.36 16.13 -16.20
N ARG A 47 3.16 15.84 -16.72
CA ARG A 47 1.93 15.68 -15.94
C ARG A 47 1.98 14.55 -14.92
N GLN A 48 2.61 13.42 -15.25
CA GLN A 48 2.77 12.28 -14.35
C GLN A 48 3.70 12.63 -13.18
N TRP A 49 4.76 13.41 -13.44
CA TRP A 49 5.68 13.85 -12.39
C TRP A 49 5.01 14.84 -11.44
N ILE A 50 4.27 15.81 -11.97
CA ILE A 50 3.47 16.75 -11.16
C ILE A 50 2.42 15.98 -10.35
N GLY A 51 1.72 15.03 -10.98
CA GLY A 51 0.76 14.16 -10.32
C GLY A 51 1.38 13.38 -9.16
N ALA A 52 2.52 12.72 -9.37
CA ALA A 52 3.23 11.98 -8.33
C ALA A 52 3.61 12.86 -7.12
N MET A 53 4.11 14.07 -7.37
CA MET A 53 4.44 15.00 -6.28
C MET A 53 3.21 15.49 -5.52
N VAL A 54 2.12 15.84 -6.22
CA VAL A 54 0.87 16.27 -5.59
C VAL A 54 0.22 15.12 -4.81
N ALA A 55 0.26 13.90 -5.35
CA ALA A 55 -0.21 12.70 -4.66
C ALA A 55 0.61 12.45 -3.39
N LEU A 56 1.95 12.55 -3.45
CA LEU A 56 2.80 12.38 -2.27
C LEU A 56 2.48 13.40 -1.17
N VAL A 57 2.23 14.67 -1.54
CA VAL A 57 1.78 15.69 -0.57
C VAL A 57 0.43 15.30 0.01
N GLY A 58 -0.52 14.84 -0.82
CA GLY A 58 -1.82 14.39 -0.35
C GLY A 58 -1.72 13.21 0.64
N VAL A 59 -0.86 12.23 0.35
CA VAL A 59 -0.57 11.11 1.26
C VAL A 59 0.08 11.61 2.55
N ALA A 60 1.00 12.59 2.49
CA ALA A 60 1.55 13.21 3.70
C ALA A 60 0.46 13.79 4.59
N PHE A 61 -0.50 14.54 4.02
CA PHE A 61 -1.62 15.09 4.78
C PHE A 61 -2.52 14.01 5.38
N LEU A 62 -2.68 12.88 4.70
CA LEU A 62 -3.57 11.80 5.13
C LEU A 62 -2.90 10.91 6.21
N GLU A 63 -1.65 10.50 5.98
CA GLU A 63 -0.89 9.61 6.88
C GLU A 63 -0.29 10.35 8.08
N LEU A 64 0.24 11.56 7.86
CA LEU A 64 0.92 12.35 8.90
C LEU A 64 0.01 13.39 9.54
N GLY A 65 -1.13 13.70 8.94
CA GLY A 65 -2.12 14.63 9.52
C GLY A 65 -2.83 14.06 10.74
N GLY A 66 -2.81 12.73 10.91
CA GLY A 66 -3.54 12.00 11.94
C GLY A 66 -5.05 12.06 11.72
N ALA A 67 -5.75 10.96 12.02
CA ALA A 67 -7.16 11.07 12.38
C ALA A 67 -7.21 12.02 13.58
N SER A 68 -7.84 13.18 13.42
CA SER A 68 -8.14 14.05 14.54
C SER A 68 -9.02 13.25 15.50
N VAL A 69 -8.39 12.57 16.46
CA VAL A 69 -9.07 11.93 17.58
C VAL A 69 -9.89 13.03 18.20
N SER A 70 -11.19 12.88 18.07
CA SER A 70 -12.18 13.73 18.69
C SER A 70 -11.80 13.85 20.16
N VAL A 71 -11.51 15.07 20.60
CA VAL A 71 -11.44 15.39 22.02
C VAL A 71 -12.81 15.07 22.58
N SER A 72 -12.93 13.88 23.19
CA SER A 72 -14.01 13.63 24.13
C SER A 72 -13.83 14.64 25.24
N ALA A 73 -14.79 15.57 25.33
CA ALA A 73 -14.83 16.61 26.34
C ALA A 73 -14.90 15.95 27.72
N GLY A 74 -13.75 15.79 28.39
CA GLY A 74 -13.71 15.34 29.78
C GLY A 74 -12.58 14.39 30.18
N VAL A 75 -11.35 14.51 29.64
CA VAL A 75 -10.15 14.03 30.34
C VAL A 75 -9.00 15.00 30.07
N SER A 76 -8.55 15.67 31.13
CA SER A 76 -7.28 16.36 31.18
C SER A 76 -6.17 15.30 31.32
N ASP A 77 -5.67 14.81 30.19
CA ASP A 77 -4.35 14.15 30.17
C ASP A 77 -3.53 14.79 29.06
N THR A 78 -2.31 15.15 29.42
CA THR A 78 -1.28 15.83 28.62
C THR A 78 -0.71 14.95 27.51
N GLY A 79 -1.58 14.34 26.70
CA GLY A 79 -1.22 13.75 25.41
C GLY A 79 -1.17 14.86 24.37
N VAL A 80 -0.01 15.50 24.21
CA VAL A 80 0.23 16.33 23.03
C VAL A 80 0.05 15.42 21.83
N ALA A 81 -1.01 15.64 21.04
CA ALA A 81 -1.12 15.06 19.71
C ALA A 81 0.06 15.59 18.90
N VAL A 82 1.19 14.87 18.93
CA VAL A 82 2.32 15.15 18.06
C VAL A 82 1.78 14.91 16.67
N SER A 83 1.58 15.98 15.91
CA SER A 83 1.20 15.87 14.51
C SER A 83 2.22 14.95 13.84
N GLY A 84 1.78 14.00 13.03
CA GLY A 84 2.71 13.14 12.28
C GLY A 84 3.68 13.96 11.43
N PHE A 85 3.32 15.20 11.08
CA PHE A 85 4.22 16.19 10.50
C PHE A 85 5.40 16.56 11.41
N SER A 86 5.19 16.71 12.73
CA SER A 86 6.28 16.89 13.70
C SER A 86 7.16 15.65 13.82
N ALA A 87 6.63 14.45 13.53
CA ALA A 87 7.43 13.22 13.48
C ALA A 87 8.40 13.18 12.28
N LEU A 88 8.21 14.01 11.24
CA LEU A 88 9.22 14.21 10.20
C LEU A 88 10.42 15.00 10.70
N THR A 89 10.22 15.89 11.68
CA THR A 89 11.27 16.72 12.27
C THR A 89 11.92 16.11 13.51
N SER A 90 11.40 14.98 14.00
CA SER A 90 12.04 14.21 15.07
C SER A 90 13.36 13.62 14.59
N GLU A 91 14.21 13.23 15.54
CA GLU A 91 15.47 12.53 15.22
C GLU A 91 15.22 11.38 14.24
N ILE A 92 16.11 11.27 13.24
CA ILE A 92 16.07 10.20 12.24
C ILE A 92 16.49 8.91 12.94
N THR A 93 15.56 7.98 13.08
CA THR A 93 15.83 6.70 13.73
C THR A 93 16.41 5.71 12.71
N PRO A 94 17.22 4.71 13.12
CA PRO A 94 17.65 3.64 12.22
C PRO A 94 16.48 2.94 11.48
N GLY A 95 15.30 2.83 12.10
CA GLY A 95 14.10 2.31 11.46
C GLY A 95 13.54 3.16 10.31
N ASP A 96 13.76 4.49 10.34
CA ASP A 96 13.40 5.36 9.22
C ASP A 96 14.26 5.03 7.99
N LEU A 97 15.57 4.85 8.21
CA LEU A 97 16.51 4.51 7.15
C LEU A 97 16.23 3.12 6.56
N LEU A 98 15.88 2.14 7.41
CA LEU A 98 15.44 0.83 6.97
C LEU A 98 14.13 0.91 6.17
N SER A 99 13.16 1.69 6.64
CA SER A 99 11.89 1.90 5.92
C SER A 99 12.10 2.60 4.57
N MET A 100 13.13 3.45 4.43
CA MET A 100 13.47 4.07 3.14
C MET A 100 13.96 3.08 2.08
N VAL A 101 14.40 1.88 2.45
CA VAL A 101 14.76 0.85 1.47
C VAL A 101 13.52 0.35 0.72
N GLN A 102 12.36 0.33 1.37
CA GLN A 102 11.13 -0.21 0.82
C GLN A 102 10.65 0.50 -0.46
N PRO A 103 10.56 1.83 -0.53
CA PRO A 103 10.19 2.55 -1.76
C PRO A 103 11.01 2.19 -2.98
N PHE A 104 12.32 1.98 -2.81
CA PHE A 104 13.21 1.56 -3.88
C PHE A 104 12.99 0.10 -4.24
N ALA A 105 12.82 -0.78 -3.26
CA ALA A 105 12.57 -2.20 -3.49
C ALA A 105 11.24 -2.42 -4.22
N PHE A 106 10.16 -1.80 -3.76
CA PHE A 106 8.85 -1.83 -4.41
C PHE A 106 8.91 -1.16 -5.77
N GLY A 107 9.54 0.01 -5.88
CA GLY A 107 9.64 0.72 -7.15
C GLY A 107 10.38 -0.09 -8.22
N LEU A 108 11.48 -0.75 -7.84
CA LEU A 108 12.19 -1.67 -8.73
C LEU A 108 11.35 -2.91 -9.06
N GLY A 109 10.56 -3.39 -8.10
CA GLY A 109 9.58 -4.47 -8.28
C GLY A 109 8.56 -4.14 -9.36
N PHE A 110 7.87 -3.00 -9.24
CA PHE A 110 6.91 -2.48 -10.22
C PHE A 110 7.54 -2.34 -11.60
N TRP A 111 8.72 -1.72 -11.69
CA TRP A 111 9.41 -1.51 -12.96
C TRP A 111 9.76 -2.83 -13.67
N ARG A 112 10.26 -3.83 -12.92
CA ARG A 112 10.57 -5.15 -13.49
C ARG A 112 9.32 -5.93 -13.86
N MET A 113 8.25 -5.78 -13.08
CA MET A 113 6.98 -6.42 -13.35
C MET A 113 6.31 -5.85 -14.59
N GLU A 114 6.28 -4.54 -14.73
CA GLU A 114 5.81 -3.86 -15.95
C GLU A 114 6.61 -4.33 -17.16
N LYS A 115 7.95 -4.43 -17.06
CA LYS A 115 8.78 -4.94 -18.16
C LYS A 115 8.44 -6.40 -18.51
N ALA A 116 8.18 -7.24 -17.51
CA ALA A 116 7.79 -8.63 -17.74
C ALA A 116 6.41 -8.74 -18.39
N MET A 117 5.43 -7.95 -17.93
CA MET A 117 4.05 -7.95 -18.45
C MET A 117 3.94 -7.35 -19.84
N ASN A 118 4.76 -6.35 -20.17
CA ASN A 118 4.87 -5.87 -21.55
C ASN A 118 5.44 -6.92 -22.53
N LEU A 119 6.29 -7.84 -22.04
CA LEU A 119 6.88 -8.90 -22.86
C LEU A 119 5.98 -10.14 -22.97
N TYR A 120 5.24 -10.47 -21.90
CA TYR A 120 4.45 -11.68 -21.78
C TYR A 120 3.05 -11.39 -21.20
N PRO A 121 2.19 -10.60 -21.88
CA PRO A 121 0.91 -10.16 -21.32
C PRO A 121 -0.04 -11.32 -21.04
N GLU A 122 -0.08 -12.35 -21.90
CA GLU A 122 -0.95 -13.53 -21.68
C GLU A 122 -0.53 -14.42 -20.50
N GLU A 123 0.64 -14.15 -19.89
CA GLU A 123 1.20 -14.96 -18.81
C GLU A 123 0.98 -14.36 -17.40
N ALA A 124 0.16 -13.32 -17.23
CA ALA A 124 -0.13 -12.72 -15.93
C ALA A 124 -0.52 -13.74 -14.82
N PRO A 125 -1.35 -14.77 -15.06
CA PRO A 125 -1.62 -15.79 -14.05
C PRO A 125 -0.38 -16.58 -13.63
N ARG A 126 0.55 -16.86 -14.56
CA ARG A 126 1.80 -17.58 -14.27
C ARG A 126 2.75 -16.70 -13.47
N MET A 127 2.82 -15.41 -13.82
CA MET A 127 3.60 -14.44 -13.07
C MET A 127 3.09 -14.27 -11.63
N THR A 128 1.77 -14.16 -11.46
CA THR A 128 1.12 -14.10 -10.14
C THR A 128 1.43 -15.36 -9.33
N ALA A 129 1.31 -16.54 -9.93
CA ALA A 129 1.65 -17.80 -9.26
C ALA A 129 3.12 -17.84 -8.82
N ALA A 130 4.05 -17.35 -9.65
CA ALA A 130 5.46 -17.24 -9.29
C ALA A 130 5.70 -16.26 -8.13
N GLN A 131 4.97 -15.14 -8.08
CA GLN A 131 5.04 -14.20 -6.96
C GLN A 131 4.51 -14.82 -5.67
N LEU A 132 3.37 -15.51 -5.71
CA LEU A 132 2.82 -16.22 -4.56
C LEU A 132 3.75 -17.33 -4.06
N MET A 133 4.41 -18.05 -4.96
CA MET A 133 5.46 -19.00 -4.59
C MET A 133 6.67 -18.33 -3.95
N ALA A 134 7.10 -17.17 -4.44
CA ALA A 134 8.18 -16.43 -3.81
C ALA A 134 7.79 -15.94 -2.41
N VAL A 135 6.55 -15.48 -2.22
CA VAL A 135 6.02 -15.08 -0.90
C VAL A 135 5.98 -16.29 0.03
N PHE A 136 5.41 -17.42 -0.41
CA PHE A 136 5.35 -18.66 0.36
C PHE A 136 6.74 -19.13 0.81
N ILE A 137 7.72 -19.18 -0.11
CA ILE A 137 9.10 -19.58 0.21
C ILE A 137 9.73 -18.58 1.20
N SER A 138 9.51 -17.28 1.02
CA SER A 138 10.06 -16.27 1.95
C SER A 138 9.48 -16.42 3.36
N SER A 139 8.16 -16.62 3.47
CA SER A 139 7.47 -16.84 4.74
C SER A 139 7.88 -18.15 5.40
N LEU A 140 8.06 -19.22 4.62
CA LEU A 140 8.54 -20.51 5.11
C LEU A 140 9.97 -20.39 5.67
N MET A 141 10.87 -19.72 4.93
CA MET A 141 12.24 -19.49 5.37
C MET A 141 12.29 -18.68 6.67
N TYR A 142 11.46 -17.65 6.79
CA TYR A 142 11.34 -16.88 8.02
C TYR A 142 10.82 -17.73 9.19
N GLY A 143 9.79 -18.55 8.96
CA GLY A 143 9.29 -19.48 9.99
C GLY A 143 10.31 -20.54 10.40
N LEU A 144 11.15 -21.02 9.48
CA LEU A 144 12.24 -21.95 9.82
C LEU A 144 13.35 -21.27 10.61
N TYR A 145 13.64 -20.00 10.32
CA TYR A 145 14.59 -19.19 11.08
C TYR A 145 14.14 -18.96 12.52
N THR A 146 12.86 -18.65 12.75
CA THR A 146 12.33 -18.43 14.12
C THR A 146 12.32 -19.70 14.98
N LEU A 147 12.50 -20.87 14.38
CA LEU A 147 12.53 -22.17 15.05
C LEU A 147 13.95 -22.71 15.25
N ASP A 148 14.98 -21.88 14.99
CA ASP A 148 16.41 -22.22 15.09
C ASP A 148 16.81 -23.52 14.34
N VAL A 149 16.05 -23.90 13.31
CA VAL A 149 16.24 -25.16 12.58
C VAL A 149 17.64 -25.26 11.96
N PHE A 150 18.19 -24.13 11.52
CA PHE A 150 19.47 -24.06 10.80
C PHE A 150 20.71 -24.09 11.70
N ASP A 151 20.56 -23.93 13.02
CA ASP A 151 21.68 -24.04 13.96
C ASP A 151 21.99 -25.52 14.30
N SER A 152 21.02 -26.40 14.02
CA SER A 152 21.07 -27.80 14.41
C SER A 152 21.50 -28.69 13.23
N THR A 153 22.82 -28.83 13.03
CA THR A 153 23.40 -29.68 11.96
C THR A 153 23.23 -31.20 12.18
N SER A 154 22.46 -31.61 13.19
CA SER A 154 22.25 -33.00 13.57
C SER A 154 20.80 -33.42 13.36
N LEU A 155 20.56 -34.69 13.00
CA LEU A 155 19.22 -35.26 12.82
C LEU A 155 18.37 -35.16 14.11
N ALA A 156 19.02 -35.15 15.28
CA ALA A 156 18.40 -34.94 16.59
C ALA A 156 17.89 -33.49 16.78
N GLY A 157 18.60 -32.52 16.22
CA GLY A 157 18.20 -31.12 16.18
C GLY A 157 16.91 -30.89 15.41
N LEU A 158 16.80 -31.51 14.24
CA LEU A 158 15.62 -31.45 13.39
C LEU A 158 14.38 -32.07 14.08
N GLN A 159 14.57 -33.16 14.83
CA GLN A 159 13.51 -33.82 15.60
C GLN A 159 13.08 -32.96 16.81
N SER A 160 14.03 -32.29 17.46
CA SER A 160 13.81 -31.28 18.51
C SER A 160 13.03 -30.07 18.00
N SER A 161 13.40 -29.52 16.84
CA SER A 161 12.67 -28.41 16.22
C SER A 161 11.24 -28.79 15.83
N ILE A 162 11.01 -30.01 15.30
CA ILE A 162 9.65 -30.50 15.00
C ILE A 162 8.80 -30.64 16.28
N ALA A 163 9.38 -31.14 17.37
CA ALA A 163 8.70 -31.21 18.66
C ALA A 163 8.43 -29.81 19.27
N THR A 164 9.30 -28.85 19.00
CA THR A 164 9.15 -27.44 19.39
C THR A 164 8.03 -26.77 18.60
N ILE A 165 7.83 -27.11 17.31
CA ILE A 165 6.69 -26.63 16.51
C ILE A 165 5.35 -27.05 17.15
N GLU A 166 5.26 -28.28 17.66
CA GLU A 166 4.02 -28.79 18.27
C GLU A 166 3.72 -28.16 19.64
N THR A 167 4.74 -27.68 20.36
CA THR A 167 4.63 -27.20 21.75
C THR A 167 4.70 -25.68 21.91
N SER A 168 5.45 -24.98 21.05
CA SER A 168 5.65 -23.53 21.12
C SER A 168 4.55 -22.71 20.44
N PHE A 169 3.75 -23.35 19.57
CA PHE A 169 2.71 -22.68 18.80
C PHE A 169 1.44 -23.54 18.78
N PRO A 170 0.27 -23.00 19.16
CA PRO A 170 -0.98 -23.75 19.19
C PRO A 170 -1.59 -23.87 17.79
N TRP A 171 -0.84 -24.38 16.79
CA TRP A 171 -1.32 -24.52 15.41
C TRP A 171 -2.63 -25.29 15.33
N LYS A 172 -2.81 -26.32 16.19
CA LYS A 172 -4.05 -27.08 16.30
C LYS A 172 -5.23 -26.18 16.64
N GLU A 173 -5.08 -25.24 17.57
CA GLU A 173 -6.16 -24.31 17.95
C GLU A 173 -6.49 -23.35 16.80
N TRP A 174 -5.49 -22.90 16.04
CA TRP A 174 -5.68 -22.02 14.89
C TRP A 174 -6.50 -22.66 13.76
N PHE A 175 -6.33 -23.97 13.54
CA PHE A 175 -7.12 -24.72 12.56
C PHE A 175 -8.49 -25.15 13.08
N THR A 176 -8.78 -24.93 14.36
CA THR A 176 -10.06 -25.31 14.97
C THR A 176 -10.96 -24.09 15.20
N ASP A 177 -10.39 -22.90 15.37
CA ASP A 177 -11.13 -21.65 15.54
C ASP A 177 -11.63 -21.09 14.18
N PRO A 178 -12.96 -21.00 13.95
CA PRO A 178 -13.52 -20.47 12.71
C PRO A 178 -13.10 -19.02 12.41
N SER A 179 -12.84 -18.20 13.44
CA SER A 179 -12.48 -16.80 13.28
C SER A 179 -11.06 -16.62 12.72
N ILE A 180 -10.12 -17.45 13.18
CA ILE A 180 -8.74 -17.48 12.69
C ILE A 180 -8.71 -18.01 11.26
N LEU A 181 -9.44 -19.09 10.98
CA LEU A 181 -9.56 -19.63 9.62
C LEU A 181 -10.14 -18.61 8.64
N PHE A 182 -11.18 -17.88 9.03
CA PHE A 182 -11.74 -16.81 8.19
C PHE A 182 -10.71 -15.70 7.95
N SER A 183 -9.98 -15.29 8.98
CA SER A 183 -8.96 -14.25 8.87
C SER A 183 -7.79 -14.68 7.97
N LEU A 184 -7.33 -15.93 8.09
CA LEU A 184 -6.29 -16.51 7.23
C LEU A 184 -6.76 -16.63 5.77
N PHE A 185 -8.00 -17.08 5.55
CA PHE A 185 -8.58 -17.15 4.21
C PHE A 185 -8.69 -15.76 3.57
N TRP A 186 -9.23 -14.80 4.32
CA TRP A 186 -9.39 -13.42 3.86
C TRP A 186 -8.03 -12.79 3.51
N THR A 187 -7.07 -12.87 4.42
CA THR A 187 -5.75 -12.24 4.23
C THR A 187 -4.91 -12.94 3.15
N GLY A 188 -4.98 -14.26 3.05
CA GLY A 188 -4.23 -15.03 2.05
C GLY A 188 -4.86 -14.97 0.66
N CYS A 189 -6.14 -15.30 0.53
CA CYS A 189 -6.79 -15.41 -0.78
C CYS A 189 -7.26 -14.06 -1.31
N ILE A 190 -7.89 -13.24 -0.46
CA ILE A 190 -8.51 -11.98 -0.91
C ILE A 190 -7.49 -10.84 -0.91
N THR A 191 -6.83 -10.57 0.22
CA THR A 191 -5.96 -9.38 0.28
C THR A 191 -4.57 -9.61 -0.28
N THR A 192 -4.13 -10.85 -0.53
CA THR A 192 -2.81 -11.15 -1.09
C THR A 192 -2.89 -11.73 -2.50
N ALA A 193 -3.55 -12.89 -2.70
CA ALA A 193 -3.56 -13.53 -4.02
C ALA A 193 -4.34 -12.73 -5.06
N LEU A 194 -5.55 -12.28 -4.72
CA LEU A 194 -6.38 -11.51 -5.65
C LEU A 194 -5.79 -10.12 -5.94
N THR A 195 -5.22 -9.45 -4.95
CA THR A 195 -4.60 -8.12 -5.13
C THR A 195 -3.37 -8.19 -6.02
N ILE A 196 -2.46 -9.15 -5.79
CA ILE A 196 -1.29 -9.37 -6.66
C ILE A 196 -1.75 -9.71 -8.10
N TYR A 197 -2.82 -10.49 -8.24
CA TYR A 197 -3.37 -10.80 -9.56
C TYR A 197 -3.91 -9.53 -10.25
N MET A 198 -4.73 -8.74 -9.58
CA MET A 198 -5.27 -7.48 -10.10
C MET A 198 -4.16 -6.47 -10.43
N GLU A 199 -3.13 -6.40 -9.60
CA GLU A 199 -1.94 -5.58 -9.84
C GLU A 199 -1.19 -6.02 -11.10
N THR A 200 -1.00 -7.34 -11.27
CA THR A 200 -0.35 -7.89 -12.46
C THR A 200 -1.15 -7.57 -13.72
N LEU A 201 -2.48 -7.72 -13.67
CA LEU A 201 -3.38 -7.35 -14.78
C LEU A 201 -3.34 -5.85 -15.07
N ALA A 202 -3.28 -4.99 -14.04
CA ALA A 202 -3.21 -3.55 -14.24
C ALA A 202 -1.94 -3.17 -15.04
N LEU A 203 -0.81 -3.81 -14.74
CA LEU A 203 0.48 -3.57 -15.40
C LEU A 203 0.58 -4.14 -16.83
N GLU A 204 -0.42 -4.88 -17.31
CA GLU A 204 -0.52 -5.23 -18.74
C GLU A 204 -0.90 -4.03 -19.60
N THR A 205 -1.64 -3.06 -19.02
CA THR A 205 -2.23 -1.95 -19.77
C THR A 205 -1.79 -0.57 -19.29
N LEU A 206 -1.26 -0.49 -18.07
CA LEU A 206 -0.79 0.73 -17.44
C LEU A 206 0.71 0.66 -17.20
N SER A 207 1.40 1.79 -17.33
CA SER A 207 2.81 1.88 -16.94
C SER A 207 2.99 1.73 -15.43
N ALA A 208 4.21 1.41 -14.95
CA ALA A 208 4.50 1.35 -13.52
C ALA A 208 4.24 2.69 -12.84
N SER A 209 4.60 3.79 -13.50
CA SER A 209 4.34 5.15 -13.02
C SER A 209 2.85 5.45 -12.87
N GLU A 210 2.00 5.06 -13.82
CA GLU A 210 0.55 5.26 -13.75
C GLU A 210 -0.09 4.36 -12.68
N THR A 211 0.34 3.11 -12.61
CA THR A 211 -0.18 2.13 -11.64
C THR A 211 0.12 2.57 -10.21
N THR A 212 1.35 2.97 -9.92
CA THR A 212 1.75 3.42 -8.58
C THR A 212 1.07 4.72 -8.17
N LEU A 213 0.76 5.60 -9.13
CA LEU A 213 -0.07 6.77 -8.85
C LEU A 213 -1.50 6.39 -8.48
N ILE A 214 -2.12 5.44 -9.18
CA ILE A 214 -3.45 4.93 -8.81
C ILE A 214 -3.41 4.26 -7.44
N PHE A 215 -2.34 3.54 -7.12
CA PHE A 215 -2.19 2.89 -5.81
C PHE A 215 -1.99 3.88 -4.66
N SER A 216 -1.51 5.09 -4.93
CA SER A 216 -1.48 6.16 -3.92
C SER A 216 -2.88 6.56 -3.41
N THR A 217 -3.96 6.07 -4.03
CA THR A 217 -5.33 6.19 -3.53
C THR A 217 -5.69 5.20 -2.43
N GLU A 218 -4.85 4.21 -2.11
CA GLU A 218 -5.09 3.25 -1.02
C GLU A 218 -5.53 3.90 0.33
N PRO A 219 -4.83 4.92 0.86
CA PRO A 219 -5.22 5.56 2.12
C PRO A 219 -6.59 6.24 2.09
N LEU A 220 -7.06 6.65 0.90
CA LEU A 220 -8.44 7.16 0.74
C LEU A 220 -9.47 6.09 1.04
N TRP A 221 -9.25 4.88 0.52
CA TRP A 221 -10.15 3.75 0.75
C TRP A 221 -10.10 3.29 2.19
N GLY A 222 -8.91 3.25 2.80
CA GLY A 222 -8.74 2.98 4.24
C GLY A 222 -9.56 3.96 5.08
N THR A 223 -9.43 5.27 4.79
CA THR A 223 -10.21 6.31 5.46
C THR A 223 -11.72 6.17 5.22
N ALA A 224 -12.13 5.92 3.97
CA ALA A 224 -13.54 5.78 3.63
C ALA A 224 -14.20 4.60 4.36
N VAL A 225 -13.50 3.47 4.45
CA VAL A 225 -13.96 2.29 5.19
C VAL A 225 -13.99 2.56 6.69
N ALA A 226 -12.98 3.24 7.24
CA ALA A 226 -12.96 3.63 8.66
C ALA A 226 -14.16 4.53 9.01
N VAL A 227 -14.47 5.52 8.18
CA VAL A 227 -15.64 6.38 8.35
C VAL A 227 -16.94 5.58 8.24
N ALA A 228 -17.05 4.70 7.25
CA ALA A 228 -18.27 3.93 6.99
C ALA A 228 -18.57 2.87 8.05
N LEU A 229 -17.55 2.16 8.54
CA LEU A 229 -17.70 1.05 9.48
C LEU A 229 -17.55 1.47 10.94
N MET A 230 -16.62 2.39 11.24
CA MET A 230 -16.28 2.79 12.60
C MET A 230 -16.92 4.13 13.00
N GLY A 231 -17.57 4.84 12.06
CA GLY A 231 -18.22 6.12 12.33
C GLY A 231 -17.25 7.25 12.65
N GLU A 232 -15.98 7.13 12.25
CA GLU A 232 -14.97 8.15 12.48
C GLU A 232 -15.28 9.44 11.72
N GLN A 233 -15.04 10.59 12.37
CA GLN A 233 -15.21 11.88 11.71
C GLN A 233 -14.01 12.17 10.81
N VAL A 234 -14.28 12.56 9.57
CA VAL A 234 -13.24 12.94 8.61
C VAL A 234 -12.59 14.24 9.09
N GLY A 235 -11.34 14.14 9.55
CA GLY A 235 -10.53 15.31 9.87
C GLY A 235 -10.25 16.16 8.64
N MET A 236 -10.03 17.47 8.84
CA MET A 236 -9.70 18.40 7.75
C MET A 236 -8.47 17.92 6.96
N ASN A 237 -7.49 17.33 7.64
CA ASN A 237 -6.28 16.79 7.01
C ASN A 237 -6.59 15.63 6.05
N ALA A 238 -7.50 14.72 6.43
CA ALA A 238 -7.94 13.62 5.58
C ALA A 238 -8.73 14.12 4.36
N ALA A 239 -9.58 15.14 4.53
CA ALA A 239 -10.31 15.76 3.42
C ALA A 239 -9.37 16.45 2.42
N VAL A 240 -8.42 17.26 2.92
CA VAL A 240 -7.42 17.95 2.08
C VAL A 240 -6.53 16.93 1.39
N GLY A 241 -5.91 16.02 2.15
CA GLY A 241 -5.02 14.98 1.62
C GLY A 241 -5.72 14.12 0.57
N GLY A 242 -6.95 13.72 0.86
CA GLY A 242 -7.74 12.93 -0.08
C GLY A 242 -8.11 13.65 -1.36
N SER A 243 -8.49 14.93 -1.27
CA SER A 243 -8.77 15.74 -2.47
C SER A 243 -7.53 15.93 -3.35
N LEU A 244 -6.36 16.09 -2.74
CA LEU A 244 -5.08 16.20 -3.46
C LEU A 244 -4.72 14.92 -4.19
N ILE A 245 -4.88 13.76 -3.56
CA ILE A 245 -4.62 12.44 -4.17
C ILE A 245 -5.54 12.22 -5.39
N LEU A 246 -6.85 12.47 -5.24
CA LEU A 246 -7.81 12.33 -6.34
C LEU A 246 -7.52 13.29 -7.49
N ALA A 247 -7.24 14.57 -7.18
CA ALA A 247 -6.90 15.57 -8.18
C ALA A 247 -5.60 15.20 -8.93
N ALA A 248 -4.60 14.69 -8.22
CA ALA A 248 -3.35 14.22 -8.80
C ALA A 248 -3.57 13.06 -9.79
N CYS A 249 -4.36 12.05 -9.40
CA CYS A 249 -4.68 10.91 -10.25
C CYS A 249 -5.42 11.35 -11.52
N LEU A 250 -6.43 12.20 -11.38
CA LEU A 250 -7.22 12.71 -12.51
C LEU A 250 -6.36 13.56 -13.46
N TYR A 251 -5.57 14.48 -12.92
CA TYR A 251 -4.71 15.36 -13.73
C TYR A 251 -3.61 14.57 -14.46
N SER A 252 -3.00 13.60 -13.78
CA SER A 252 -1.96 12.76 -14.36
C SER A 252 -2.50 11.92 -15.52
N ASN A 253 -3.64 11.25 -15.34
CA ASN A 253 -4.20 10.34 -16.34
C ASN A 253 -4.91 11.10 -17.49
N LEU A 254 -5.82 12.03 -17.19
CA LEU A 254 -6.70 12.65 -18.19
C LEU A 254 -6.15 13.97 -18.73
N GLY A 255 -5.52 14.76 -17.87
CA GLY A 255 -5.00 16.07 -18.23
C GLY A 255 -6.08 17.11 -18.32
N ILE A 256 -5.69 18.33 -18.70
CA ILE A 256 -6.61 19.47 -18.71
C ILE A 256 -7.72 19.26 -19.75
N ASP A 257 -7.36 18.82 -20.96
CA ASP A 257 -8.32 18.62 -22.04
C ASP A 257 -9.27 17.44 -21.75
N GLY A 258 -8.73 16.34 -21.22
CA GLY A 258 -9.54 15.19 -20.79
C GLY A 258 -10.51 15.56 -19.67
N LEU A 259 -10.03 16.30 -18.65
CA LEU A 259 -10.86 16.75 -17.53
C LEU A 259 -11.98 17.69 -17.98
N GLN A 260 -11.70 18.61 -18.91
CA GLN A 260 -12.70 19.50 -19.49
C GLN A 260 -13.79 18.74 -20.25
N SER A 261 -13.42 17.70 -21.00
CA SER A 261 -14.39 16.88 -21.73
C SER A 261 -15.30 16.08 -20.79
N MET A 262 -14.76 15.51 -19.70
CA MET A 262 -15.56 14.82 -18.68
C MET A 262 -16.48 15.77 -17.92
N LEU A 263 -15.99 16.95 -17.53
CA LEU A 263 -16.82 17.97 -16.87
C LEU A 263 -17.98 18.40 -17.77
N LYS A 264 -17.72 18.59 -19.07
CA LYS A 264 -18.75 18.94 -20.05
C LYS A 264 -19.82 17.84 -20.17
N GLN A 265 -19.41 16.58 -20.31
CA GLN A 265 -20.33 15.44 -20.35
C GLN A 265 -21.16 15.29 -19.07
N GLY A 266 -20.55 15.50 -17.90
CA GLY A 266 -21.25 15.46 -16.61
C GLY A 266 -22.30 16.55 -16.49
N ILE A 267 -21.97 17.78 -16.87
CA ILE A 267 -22.91 18.91 -16.89
C ILE A 267 -24.08 18.63 -17.85
N ASP A 268 -23.80 18.08 -19.02
CA ASP A 268 -24.81 17.76 -20.02
C ASP A 268 -25.75 16.64 -19.53
N SER A 269 -25.23 15.59 -18.87
CA SER A 269 -26.04 14.52 -18.26
C SER A 269 -26.93 15.00 -17.11
N ILE A 270 -26.45 15.95 -16.29
CA ILE A 270 -27.27 16.57 -15.22
C ILE A 270 -28.40 17.40 -15.83
N LYS A 271 -28.14 18.13 -16.93
CA LYS A 271 -29.18 18.88 -17.64
C LYS A 271 -30.26 17.96 -18.23
N GLU A 272 -29.87 16.84 -18.83
CA GLU A 272 -30.82 15.84 -19.35
C GLU A 272 -31.68 15.22 -18.25
N LYS A 273 -31.10 14.87 -17.09
CA LYS A 273 -31.85 14.38 -15.93
C LYS A 273 -32.73 15.46 -15.29
N GLY A 274 -32.31 16.72 -15.30
CA GLY A 274 -33.12 17.84 -14.81
C GLY A 274 -34.35 18.10 -15.69
N GLN A 275 -34.23 17.88 -17.01
CA GLN A 275 -35.35 18.03 -17.96
C GLN A 275 -36.36 16.89 -17.88
N SER A 276 -35.96 15.67 -17.48
CA SER A 276 -36.89 14.54 -17.33
C SER A 276 -37.71 14.54 -16.04
N ILE A 277 -37.31 15.32 -15.02
CA ILE A 277 -38.00 15.41 -13.71
C ILE A 277 -39.07 16.51 -13.71
N ASN A 278 -39.06 17.43 -14.68
CA ASN A 278 -40.07 18.47 -14.83
C ASN A 278 -40.79 18.33 -16.19
N PRO A 279 -41.59 17.26 -16.39
CA PRO A 279 -42.47 17.20 -17.55
C PRO A 279 -43.53 18.30 -17.38
N SER A 280 -43.48 19.27 -18.29
CA SER A 280 -44.49 20.31 -18.50
C SER A 280 -45.93 19.78 -18.45
#